data_AF-A0A384CWS8-F1
#
_entry.id   AF-A0A384CWS8-F1
#
_cell.length_a   1.000
_cell.length_b   1.000
_cell.length_c   1.000
_cell.angle_alpha   90.00
_cell.angle_beta   90.00
_cell.angle_gamma   90.00
#
_symmetry.space_group_name_H-M   'P 1'
#
loop_
_entity.id
_entity.type
_entity.pdbx_description
1 polymer ?
#
loop_
_entity_poly.entity_id
_entity_poly.type
_entity_poly.pdbx_seq_one_letter_code
_entity_poly.pdbx_strand_id
1 'polypeptide(L)'
;MGSEYKRIILLKGLELINDYHFSIVKSLLAHDLGLTTNMQEEYNKVKIADLMEKKFPGAACVDKLIDLFKDMPPLKDIVKQLRNEKMKVAKKVRTEETPKKKKQQVGAGPAACAPTTSSAVMGQRAEGTAASQKRRTAAKGTAATKKNKVSLQQTEPVCPPGASTSAARGFLPRPQASLAAPFFPAFPENQTMKGQHQAAPRGRVLHQGPLTVLVLKATEPFEYESPEEGRNRMFHATVATCNQFFHVKVLNSNLKERFTKENIITVLDYYECKGILEINKTSSVFEADPFQVIEVPNSIMKRANETPKIDNLYKQASGTFVYGLFLLHEKKVNRKTTVYEIQDNTGTMEVVGTERWHNIKCEKGDKLRLFCFQLKTIDQKLKLTCGTHSFIQVIKARKNKKEQVGLNLKAEFDAMDYPPDQFMGFNSDIKTEDFY
;
A
#
# COMPACT_ATOMS: atom_id res chain seq x y z
N MET A 1 -6.16 -25.41 23.13
CA MET A 1 -5.18 -25.19 22.04
C MET A 1 -5.85 -25.67 20.75
N GLY A 2 -5.90 -24.86 19.68
CA GLY A 2 -6.40 -25.32 18.38
C GLY A 2 -5.41 -26.26 17.70
N SER A 3 -5.87 -27.13 16.78
CA SER A 3 -4.98 -28.06 16.09
C SER A 3 -3.90 -27.33 15.28
N GLU A 4 -2.72 -27.96 15.13
CA GLU A 4 -1.65 -27.40 14.30
C GLU A 4 -2.12 -27.17 12.85
N TYR A 5 -3.04 -28.02 12.36
CA TYR A 5 -3.65 -27.91 11.05
C TYR A 5 -4.60 -26.70 10.90
N LYS A 6 -5.41 -26.39 11.93
CA LYS A 6 -6.21 -25.15 11.95
C LYS A 6 -5.32 -23.90 11.90
N ARG A 7 -4.17 -23.93 12.59
CA ARG A 7 -3.21 -22.83 12.55
C ARG A 7 -2.60 -22.65 11.15
N ILE A 8 -2.36 -23.74 10.42
CA ILE A 8 -1.93 -23.70 9.01
C ILE A 8 -3.00 -23.05 8.15
N ILE A 9 -4.26 -23.48 8.24
CA ILE A 9 -5.36 -22.91 7.46
C ILE A 9 -5.49 -21.42 7.67
N LEU A 10 -5.50 -20.98 8.93
CA LEU A 10 -5.70 -19.58 9.24
C LEU A 10 -4.49 -18.75 8.81
N LEU A 11 -3.29 -19.05 9.31
CA LEU A 11 -2.13 -18.17 9.18
C LEU A 11 -1.38 -18.31 7.85
N LYS A 12 -1.48 -19.46 7.19
CA LYS A 12 -0.75 -19.78 5.96
C LYS A 12 -1.65 -19.97 4.76
N GLY A 13 -2.97 -19.88 4.96
CA GLY A 13 -3.98 -19.98 3.90
C GLY A 13 -4.87 -18.75 3.86
N LEU A 14 -5.89 -18.72 4.71
CA LEU A 14 -6.96 -17.72 4.69
C LEU A 14 -6.48 -16.29 5.02
N GLU A 15 -5.49 -16.11 5.89
CA GLU A 15 -4.95 -14.79 6.21
C GLU A 15 -4.30 -14.14 5.00
N LEU A 16 -3.64 -14.94 4.14
CA LEU A 16 -2.86 -14.49 3.00
C LEU A 16 -3.69 -14.11 1.78
N ILE A 17 -5.00 -14.36 1.80
CA ILE A 17 -5.91 -14.01 0.70
C ILE A 17 -6.69 -12.73 1.02
N ASN A 18 -6.98 -11.93 0.00
CA ASN A 18 -7.79 -10.71 0.15
C ASN A 18 -9.29 -11.04 0.32
N ASP A 19 -10.10 -10.03 0.61
CA ASP A 19 -11.53 -10.21 0.89
C ASP A 19 -12.32 -10.74 -0.32
N TYR A 20 -11.89 -10.42 -1.54
CA TYR A 20 -12.50 -10.94 -2.77
C TYR A 20 -12.24 -12.43 -2.96
N HIS A 21 -11.00 -12.88 -2.82
CA HIS A 21 -10.70 -14.30 -2.84
C HIS A 21 -11.37 -15.02 -1.67
N PHE A 22 -11.44 -14.38 -0.49
CA PHE A 22 -12.12 -14.96 0.64
C PHE A 22 -13.64 -15.06 0.43
N SER A 23 -14.28 -14.13 -0.28
CA SER A 23 -15.70 -14.26 -0.63
C SER A 23 -15.93 -15.43 -1.60
N ILE A 24 -15.06 -15.60 -2.62
CA ILE A 24 -15.09 -16.77 -3.52
C ILE A 24 -14.92 -18.06 -2.70
N VAL A 25 -13.96 -18.10 -1.78
CA VAL A 25 -13.72 -19.26 -0.90
C VAL A 25 -14.95 -19.58 -0.06
N LYS A 26 -15.62 -18.57 0.51
CA LYS A 26 -16.87 -18.76 1.26
C LYS A 26 -17.96 -19.34 0.38
N SER A 27 -18.13 -18.83 -0.85
CA SER A 27 -19.11 -19.35 -1.80
C SER A 27 -18.83 -20.79 -2.21
N LEU A 28 -17.57 -21.12 -2.53
CA LEU A 28 -17.18 -22.47 -2.94
C LEU A 28 -17.25 -23.49 -1.79
N LEU A 29 -17.03 -23.04 -0.55
CA LEU A 29 -17.16 -23.87 0.65
C LEU A 29 -18.59 -23.89 1.21
N ALA A 30 -19.55 -23.18 0.61
CA ALA A 30 -20.88 -23.01 1.17
C ALA A 30 -21.60 -24.34 1.40
N HIS A 31 -21.58 -25.23 0.41
CA HIS A 31 -22.17 -26.56 0.53
C HIS A 31 -21.42 -27.44 1.55
N ASP A 32 -20.08 -27.45 1.45
CA ASP A 32 -19.21 -28.30 2.27
C ASP A 32 -19.25 -27.96 3.77
N LEU A 33 -19.33 -26.67 4.08
CA LEU A 33 -19.39 -26.17 5.46
C LEU A 33 -20.82 -25.95 5.95
N GLY A 34 -21.82 -26.03 5.06
CA GLY A 34 -23.23 -25.74 5.37
C GLY A 34 -23.49 -24.27 5.67
N LEU A 35 -22.88 -23.36 4.89
CA LEU A 35 -23.03 -21.91 5.06
C LEU A 35 -24.32 -21.43 4.40
N THR A 36 -25.19 -20.79 5.17
CA THR A 36 -26.29 -19.98 4.62
C THR A 36 -25.77 -18.66 4.06
N THR A 37 -26.60 -17.94 3.28
CA THR A 37 -26.23 -16.62 2.71
C THR A 37 -25.77 -15.64 3.79
N ASN A 38 -26.51 -15.55 4.90
CA ASN A 38 -26.16 -14.67 6.03
C ASN A 38 -24.82 -15.08 6.67
N MET A 39 -24.53 -16.38 6.78
CA MET A 39 -23.26 -16.85 7.31
C MET A 39 -22.09 -16.52 6.38
N GLN A 40 -22.30 -16.53 5.06
CA GLN A 40 -21.26 -16.14 4.10
C GLN A 40 -20.93 -14.66 4.20
N GLU A 41 -21.86 -13.80 4.59
CA GLU A 41 -21.59 -12.37 4.81
C GLU A 41 -20.89 -12.12 6.14
N GLU A 42 -21.39 -12.71 7.24
CA GLU A 42 -20.92 -12.43 8.60
C GLU A 42 -19.63 -13.18 8.99
N TYR A 43 -19.34 -14.33 8.37
CA TYR A 43 -18.22 -15.16 8.82
C TYR A 43 -16.88 -14.61 8.33
N ASN A 44 -16.02 -14.33 9.30
CA ASN A 44 -14.64 -13.95 9.09
C ASN A 44 -13.73 -15.17 8.92
N LYS A 45 -12.47 -14.95 8.55
CA LYS A 45 -11.46 -15.98 8.30
C LYS A 45 -11.29 -16.96 9.47
N VAL A 46 -11.40 -16.46 10.70
CA VAL A 46 -11.32 -17.27 11.92
C VAL A 46 -12.49 -18.23 12.02
N LYS A 47 -13.73 -17.74 11.87
CA LYS A 47 -14.94 -18.58 11.92
C LYS A 47 -14.94 -19.65 10.82
N ILE A 48 -14.48 -19.31 9.62
CA ILE A 48 -14.33 -20.29 8.53
C ILE A 48 -13.28 -21.34 8.87
N ALA A 49 -12.12 -20.95 9.42
CA ALA A 49 -11.10 -21.90 9.86
C ALA A 49 -11.60 -22.85 10.96
N ASP A 50 -12.39 -22.34 11.91
CA ASP A 50 -13.04 -23.13 12.96
C ASP A 50 -13.99 -24.19 12.36
N LEU A 51 -14.79 -23.79 11.36
CA LEU A 51 -15.71 -24.67 10.65
C LEU A 51 -14.97 -25.72 9.80
N MET A 52 -13.90 -25.33 9.13
CA MET A 52 -13.08 -26.25 8.35
C MET A 52 -12.42 -27.31 9.23
N GLU A 53 -11.88 -26.93 10.40
CA GLU A 53 -11.32 -27.87 11.39
C GLU A 53 -12.39 -28.84 11.89
N LYS A 54 -13.61 -28.36 12.14
CA LYS A 54 -14.72 -29.18 12.62
C LYS A 54 -15.25 -30.16 11.56
N LYS A 55 -15.33 -29.74 10.30
CA LYS A 55 -15.87 -30.54 9.18
C LYS A 55 -14.84 -31.49 8.57
N PHE A 56 -13.57 -31.11 8.58
CA PHE A 56 -12.48 -31.85 7.95
C PHE A 56 -11.35 -32.08 8.96
N PRO A 57 -11.36 -33.16 9.75
CA PRO A 57 -10.41 -33.33 10.85
C PRO A 57 -8.95 -33.52 10.35
N GLY A 58 -8.00 -32.97 11.11
CA GLY A 58 -6.56 -33.19 10.90
C GLY A 58 -6.05 -32.63 9.58
N ALA A 59 -5.23 -33.40 8.85
CA ALA A 59 -4.65 -32.94 7.59
C ALA A 59 -5.69 -32.70 6.47
N ALA A 60 -6.89 -33.30 6.57
CA ALA A 60 -7.93 -33.21 5.56
C ALA A 60 -8.45 -31.78 5.36
N CYS A 61 -8.51 -30.95 6.41
CA CYS A 61 -8.90 -29.55 6.26
C CYS A 61 -7.91 -28.76 5.40
N VAL A 62 -6.61 -29.05 5.52
CA VAL A 62 -5.56 -28.38 4.73
C VAL A 62 -5.62 -28.84 3.28
N ASP A 63 -5.88 -30.14 3.04
CA ASP A 63 -6.05 -30.68 1.69
C ASP A 63 -7.23 -30.05 0.96
N LYS A 64 -8.36 -29.91 1.65
CA LYS A 64 -9.53 -29.25 1.09
C LYS A 64 -9.23 -27.80 0.68
N LEU A 65 -8.44 -27.07 1.47
CA LEU A 65 -8.04 -25.71 1.14
C LEU A 65 -7.06 -25.67 -0.05
N ILE A 66 -6.09 -26.59 -0.09
CA ILE A 66 -5.15 -26.74 -1.21
C ILE A 66 -5.90 -27.03 -2.51
N ASP A 67 -6.88 -27.94 -2.46
CA ASP A 67 -7.70 -28.29 -3.62
C ASP A 67 -8.53 -27.13 -4.13
N LEU A 68 -9.00 -26.25 -3.23
CA LEU A 68 -9.75 -25.08 -3.63
C LEU A 68 -8.86 -24.00 -4.27
N PHE A 69 -7.62 -23.87 -3.80
CA PHE A 69 -6.68 -22.86 -4.28
C PHE A 69 -5.95 -23.28 -5.56
N LYS A 70 -5.89 -24.57 -5.89
CA LYS A 70 -5.13 -25.06 -7.06
C LYS A 70 -5.67 -24.52 -8.38
N ASP A 71 -6.96 -24.27 -8.45
CA ASP A 71 -7.67 -23.77 -9.65
C ASP A 71 -7.67 -22.24 -9.72
N MET A 72 -7.03 -21.56 -8.76
CA MET A 72 -6.89 -20.11 -8.71
C MET A 72 -5.43 -19.71 -9.00
N PRO A 73 -5.11 -19.21 -10.22
CA PRO A 73 -3.73 -18.86 -10.59
C PRO A 73 -3.00 -17.91 -9.61
N PRO A 74 -3.67 -16.89 -9.00
CA PRO A 74 -3.03 -16.01 -8.03
C PRO A 74 -2.62 -16.68 -6.71
N LEU A 75 -3.17 -17.87 -6.39
CA LEU A 75 -2.97 -18.55 -5.10
C LEU A 75 -1.93 -19.68 -5.17
N LYS A 76 -1.26 -19.86 -6.31
CA LYS A 76 -0.27 -20.93 -6.53
C LYS A 76 0.84 -20.96 -5.49
N ASP A 77 1.35 -19.81 -5.05
CA ASP A 77 2.41 -19.76 -4.06
C ASP A 77 1.92 -20.08 -2.65
N ILE A 78 0.66 -19.74 -2.34
CA ILE A 78 0.01 -20.14 -1.09
C ILE A 78 -0.19 -21.66 -1.07
N VAL A 79 -0.58 -22.28 -2.19
CA VAL A 79 -0.67 -23.74 -2.32
C VAL A 79 0.67 -24.42 -2.02
N LYS A 80 1.77 -23.91 -2.57
CA LYS A 80 3.12 -24.42 -2.27
C LYS A 80 3.44 -24.31 -0.77
N GLN A 81 3.10 -23.17 -0.16
CA GLN A 81 3.33 -22.93 1.26
C GLN A 81 2.52 -23.88 2.15
N LEU A 82 1.23 -24.08 1.83
CA LEU A 82 0.34 -25.01 2.54
C LEU A 82 0.86 -26.46 2.48
N ARG A 83 1.33 -26.90 1.30
CA ARG A 83 1.93 -28.23 1.13
C ARG A 83 3.18 -28.40 2.01
N ASN A 84 4.06 -27.40 2.03
CA ASN A 84 5.28 -27.43 2.83
C ASN A 84 4.99 -27.47 4.34
N GLU A 85 4.07 -26.63 4.83
CA GLU A 85 3.71 -26.59 6.26
C GLU A 85 2.97 -27.86 6.70
N LYS A 86 2.08 -28.41 5.85
CA LYS A 86 1.45 -29.72 6.08
C LYS A 86 2.50 -30.81 6.26
N MET A 87 3.52 -30.86 5.40
CA MET A 87 4.61 -31.84 5.52
C MET A 87 5.42 -31.68 6.81
N LYS A 88 5.66 -30.44 7.27
CA LYS A 88 6.38 -30.18 8.54
C LYS A 88 5.61 -30.72 9.73
N VAL A 89 4.29 -30.48 9.79
CA VAL A 89 3.43 -30.99 10.86
C VAL A 89 3.35 -32.52 10.82
N ALA A 90 3.20 -33.12 9.63
CA ALA A 90 3.19 -34.58 9.50
C ALA A 90 4.50 -35.25 9.98
N LYS A 91 5.66 -34.60 9.78
CA LYS A 91 6.95 -35.09 10.29
C LYS A 91 7.07 -34.99 11.82
N LYS A 92 6.53 -33.92 12.42
CA LYS A 92 6.51 -33.75 13.88
C LYS A 92 5.64 -34.81 14.55
N VAL A 93 4.44 -35.04 14.04
CA VAL A 93 3.51 -36.05 14.57
C VAL A 93 4.12 -37.47 14.51
N ARG A 94 4.81 -37.81 13.42
CA ARG A 94 5.53 -39.10 13.31
C ARG A 94 6.70 -39.28 14.29
N THR A 95 7.29 -38.18 14.76
CA THR A 95 8.41 -38.21 15.72
C THR A 95 7.90 -38.32 17.17
N GLU A 96 6.66 -37.88 17.42
CA GLU A 96 6.01 -37.96 18.74
C GLU A 96 5.20 -39.27 18.94
N GLU A 97 4.78 -39.94 17.86
CA GLU A 97 3.99 -41.20 17.92
C GLU A 97 4.81 -42.50 18.03
N THR A 98 6.10 -42.47 18.41
CA THR A 98 6.83 -43.70 18.78
C THR A 98 6.90 -43.91 20.30
N PRO A 99 6.09 -44.81 20.90
CA PRO A 99 6.38 -45.30 22.24
C PRO A 99 7.56 -46.26 22.16
N LYS A 100 8.66 -45.89 22.83
CA LYS A 100 9.73 -46.83 23.19
C LYS A 100 9.13 -48.02 23.94
N LYS A 101 9.06 -49.19 23.29
CA LYS A 101 9.01 -50.47 24.01
C LYS A 101 10.33 -50.59 24.78
N LYS A 102 10.28 -50.34 26.10
CA LYS A 102 11.32 -50.75 27.04
C LYS A 102 11.50 -52.27 26.89
N LYS A 103 12.63 -52.67 26.34
CA LYS A 103 13.09 -54.06 26.34
C LYS A 103 13.51 -54.36 27.78
N GLN A 104 12.67 -55.09 28.51
CA GLN A 104 13.05 -55.68 29.78
C GLN A 104 14.07 -56.76 29.49
N GLN A 105 15.24 -56.62 30.11
CA GLN A 105 16.32 -57.58 30.09
C GLN A 105 16.04 -58.56 31.23
N VAL A 106 15.66 -59.79 30.90
CA VAL A 106 15.75 -60.93 31.82
C VAL A 106 16.43 -62.05 31.04
N GLY A 107 17.54 -62.53 31.59
CA GLY A 107 18.30 -63.64 31.05
C GLY A 107 17.74 -65.01 31.47
N ALA A 108 18.36 -66.04 30.87
CA ALA A 108 18.14 -67.48 30.98
C ALA A 108 17.05 -68.07 30.06
N GLY A 109 17.49 -68.84 29.04
CA GLY A 109 16.65 -69.75 28.25
C GLY A 109 16.46 -71.12 28.94
N PRO A 110 16.18 -72.22 28.23
CA PRO A 110 15.79 -72.40 26.82
C PRO A 110 14.47 -73.20 26.63
N ALA A 111 13.95 -73.29 25.39
CA ALA A 111 13.27 -74.45 24.76
C ALA A 111 12.19 -74.05 23.73
N ALA A 112 11.95 -74.96 22.80
CA ALA A 112 11.41 -74.79 21.46
C ALA A 112 9.86 -74.78 21.33
N CYS A 113 9.45 -74.64 20.06
CA CYS A 113 8.18 -75.00 19.41
C CYS A 113 7.13 -73.89 19.19
N ALA A 114 6.84 -73.66 17.89
CA ALA A 114 5.59 -73.12 17.36
C ALA A 114 4.50 -74.24 17.32
N PRO A 115 3.27 -74.05 16.80
CA PRO A 115 2.57 -72.85 16.30
C PRO A 115 1.10 -72.75 16.82
N THR A 116 0.30 -71.87 16.17
CA THR A 116 -1.12 -72.11 15.79
C THR A 116 -2.22 -71.32 16.54
N THR A 117 -2.61 -70.22 15.87
CA THR A 117 -3.95 -69.72 15.50
C THR A 117 -5.16 -69.79 16.44
N SER A 118 -6.00 -68.76 16.21
CA SER A 118 -7.45 -68.70 16.39
C SER A 118 -7.87 -68.40 17.84
N SER A 119 -8.94 -67.67 18.14
CA SER A 119 -9.94 -66.93 17.38
C SER A 119 -10.64 -66.05 18.44
N ALA A 120 -11.01 -64.82 18.09
CA ALA A 120 -12.41 -64.43 17.93
C ALA A 120 -13.17 -64.08 19.22
N VAL A 121 -13.73 -62.87 19.16
CA VAL A 121 -15.11 -62.52 19.56
C VAL A 121 -15.33 -62.03 21.00
N MET A 122 -15.42 -60.70 21.10
CA MET A 122 -16.66 -59.92 21.31
C MET A 122 -17.42 -60.07 22.63
N GLY A 123 -17.90 -58.92 23.12
CA GLY A 123 -19.03 -58.81 24.05
C GLY A 123 -18.69 -57.94 25.26
N GLN A 124 -18.83 -56.62 25.15
CA GLN A 124 -20.04 -55.85 25.47
C GLN A 124 -20.07 -55.32 26.92
N ARG A 125 -20.08 -53.98 26.97
CA ARG A 125 -21.05 -53.13 27.68
C ARG A 125 -21.23 -53.33 29.19
N ALA A 126 -20.91 -52.27 29.93
CA ALA A 126 -21.79 -51.77 30.99
C ALA A 126 -21.54 -50.28 31.22
N GLU A 127 -22.59 -49.48 31.00
CA GLU A 127 -22.74 -48.14 31.59
C GLU A 127 -22.92 -48.29 33.10
N GLY A 128 -22.48 -47.28 33.84
CA GLY A 128 -22.69 -47.17 35.28
C GLY A 128 -22.35 -45.77 35.78
N THR A 129 -23.34 -44.89 35.70
CA THR A 129 -23.45 -43.58 36.35
C THR A 129 -23.16 -43.66 37.86
N ALA A 130 -22.42 -42.72 38.44
CA ALA A 130 -22.77 -42.12 39.75
C ALA A 130 -21.90 -40.91 40.12
N ALA A 131 -22.58 -39.97 40.76
CA ALA A 131 -22.20 -38.61 41.10
C ALA A 131 -21.22 -38.46 42.29
N SER A 132 -20.60 -37.27 42.32
CA SER A 132 -20.36 -36.41 43.49
C SER A 132 -19.40 -36.86 44.59
N GLN A 133 -18.35 -36.05 44.80
CA GLN A 133 -18.07 -35.52 46.15
C GLN A 133 -17.25 -34.22 46.14
N LYS A 134 -17.69 -33.33 47.03
CA LYS A 134 -17.26 -31.95 47.28
C LYS A 134 -16.41 -31.91 48.54
N ARG A 135 -15.27 -31.19 48.57
CA ARG A 135 -14.78 -30.58 49.82
C ARG A 135 -13.88 -29.35 49.59
N ARG A 136 -14.13 -28.35 50.45
CA ARG A 136 -13.57 -26.99 50.59
C ARG A 136 -12.13 -26.99 51.15
N THR A 137 -11.37 -25.89 50.92
CA THR A 137 -11.01 -24.86 51.95
C THR A 137 -10.29 -23.65 51.33
N ALA A 138 -10.38 -22.50 52.00
CA ALA A 138 -10.00 -21.15 51.56
C ALA A 138 -9.06 -20.44 52.55
N ALA A 139 -8.31 -19.43 52.09
CA ALA A 139 -7.87 -18.16 52.75
C ALA A 139 -6.81 -17.49 51.83
N LYS A 140 -6.88 -16.26 51.29
CA LYS A 140 -7.18 -14.87 51.71
C LYS A 140 -5.96 -14.09 52.25
N GLY A 141 -5.63 -12.97 51.59
CA GLY A 141 -4.83 -11.83 52.09
C GLY A 141 -3.90 -11.20 51.02
N THR A 142 -4.33 -10.23 50.20
CA THR A 142 -4.26 -8.75 50.32
C THR A 142 -2.87 -8.07 50.29
N ALA A 143 -2.63 -7.32 49.20
CA ALA A 143 -2.12 -5.94 49.04
C ALA A 143 -0.83 -5.44 49.74
N ALA A 144 0.15 -4.98 48.95
CA ALA A 144 0.51 -3.55 48.75
C ALA A 144 2.01 -3.30 48.44
N THR A 145 2.26 -2.70 47.27
CA THR A 145 3.14 -1.54 46.97
C THR A 145 4.50 -1.36 47.70
N LYS A 146 5.63 -1.34 46.95
CA LYS A 146 6.51 -0.17 46.65
C LYS A 146 7.94 -0.58 46.20
N LYS A 147 8.31 -0.05 45.02
CA LYS A 147 9.54 0.68 44.62
C LYS A 147 10.95 0.29 45.11
N ASN A 148 11.87 0.47 44.14
CA ASN A 148 13.34 0.70 44.18
C ASN A 148 14.18 -0.58 44.17
N LYS A 149 15.41 -0.65 43.63
CA LYS A 149 16.27 0.11 42.70
C LYS A 149 17.56 -0.74 42.60
N VAL A 150 18.06 -0.92 41.38
CA VAL A 150 19.44 -1.24 40.93
C VAL A 150 20.55 -1.40 41.99
N SER A 151 21.33 -2.49 41.93
CA SER A 151 22.79 -2.45 41.59
C SER A 151 23.41 -3.84 41.33
N LEU A 152 24.46 -3.82 40.50
CA LEU A 152 25.35 -4.92 40.10
C LEU A 152 26.09 -5.60 41.27
N GLN A 153 26.51 -6.85 41.04
CA GLN A 153 27.93 -7.24 41.18
C GLN A 153 28.27 -8.48 40.33
N GLN A 154 29.40 -8.38 39.62
CA GLN A 154 30.14 -9.44 38.93
C GLN A 154 30.86 -10.34 39.94
N THR A 155 31.11 -11.60 39.57
CA THR A 155 32.43 -12.23 39.76
C THR A 155 32.56 -13.44 38.83
N GLU A 156 33.46 -13.35 37.85
CA GLU A 156 34.22 -14.50 37.32
C GLU A 156 35.49 -14.61 38.19
N PRO A 157 36.26 -15.73 38.22
CA PRO A 157 37.31 -15.84 37.19
C PRO A 157 37.95 -17.25 36.92
N VAL A 158 38.78 -17.27 35.87
CA VAL A 158 40.06 -17.99 35.69
C VAL A 158 40.08 -19.38 34.98
N CYS A 159 40.68 -19.38 33.77
CA CYS A 159 41.32 -20.51 33.04
C CYS A 159 42.69 -20.89 33.63
N PRO A 160 43.35 -21.99 33.17
CA PRO A 160 44.61 -21.83 32.43
C PRO A 160 44.81 -22.93 31.32
N PRO A 161 45.99 -23.20 30.72
CA PRO A 161 46.30 -22.87 29.31
C PRO A 161 46.95 -24.03 28.50
N GLY A 162 47.32 -23.78 27.22
CA GLY A 162 48.45 -24.48 26.58
C GLY A 162 48.24 -24.95 25.13
N ALA A 163 49.02 -24.38 24.21
CA ALA A 163 49.00 -24.60 22.76
C ALA A 163 50.03 -25.63 22.26
N SER A 164 49.79 -26.24 21.09
CA SER A 164 50.62 -26.13 19.86
C SER A 164 50.54 -27.32 18.87
N THR A 165 50.19 -26.99 17.62
CA THR A 165 50.61 -27.47 16.28
C THR A 165 51.05 -28.92 15.99
N SER A 166 50.53 -29.52 14.88
CA SER A 166 51.32 -29.92 13.67
C SER A 166 50.56 -30.80 12.64
N ALA A 167 50.58 -30.34 11.38
CA ALA A 167 50.73 -31.01 10.07
C ALA A 167 49.92 -32.25 9.57
N ALA A 168 49.11 -31.99 8.54
CA ALA A 168 49.08 -32.55 7.16
C ALA A 168 49.23 -34.06 6.84
N ARG A 169 48.27 -34.59 6.05
CA ARG A 169 48.48 -35.37 4.80
C ARG A 169 47.17 -35.53 4.02
N GLY A 170 47.19 -35.27 2.72
CA GLY A 170 46.03 -35.34 1.81
C GLY A 170 46.03 -36.56 0.89
N PHE A 171 44.98 -36.69 0.07
CA PHE A 171 44.96 -37.47 -1.19
C PHE A 171 43.87 -36.92 -2.13
N LEU A 172 44.22 -36.74 -3.42
CA LEU A 172 43.34 -36.67 -4.61
C LEU A 172 43.95 -37.61 -5.67
N PRO A 173 43.15 -38.24 -6.56
CA PRO A 173 43.05 -37.77 -7.97
C PRO A 173 41.63 -37.98 -8.60
N ARG A 174 41.02 -37.04 -9.36
CA ARG A 174 41.18 -36.60 -10.79
C ARG A 174 40.08 -37.23 -11.73
N PRO A 175 39.87 -36.81 -13.01
CA PRO A 175 38.71 -36.00 -13.48
C PRO A 175 38.01 -36.56 -14.76
N GLN A 176 37.12 -35.74 -15.38
CA GLN A 176 36.60 -35.72 -16.78
C GLN A 176 35.06 -35.88 -16.86
N ALA A 177 34.28 -35.18 -17.70
CA ALA A 177 34.50 -34.05 -18.60
C ALA A 177 33.10 -33.40 -18.91
N SER A 178 33.17 -32.20 -19.45
CA SER A 178 32.15 -31.16 -19.66
C SER A 178 30.99 -31.49 -20.63
N LEU A 179 29.87 -30.76 -20.49
CA LEU A 179 29.28 -29.95 -21.56
C LEU A 179 28.33 -28.88 -20.99
N ALA A 180 28.51 -27.66 -21.47
CA ALA A 180 28.04 -26.41 -20.89
C ALA A 180 26.57 -26.08 -21.19
N ALA A 181 25.91 -25.43 -20.22
CA ALA A 181 24.73 -24.59 -20.40
C ALA A 181 25.16 -23.12 -20.63
N PRO A 182 24.40 -22.30 -21.37
CA PRO A 182 24.61 -20.86 -21.39
C PRO A 182 24.09 -20.24 -20.09
N PHE A 183 25.00 -19.54 -19.41
CA PHE A 183 24.80 -18.66 -18.27
C PHE A 183 24.01 -17.41 -18.65
N PHE A 184 23.22 -16.87 -17.72
CA PHE A 184 23.35 -15.51 -17.14
C PHE A 184 22.47 -15.40 -15.86
N PRO A 185 22.78 -14.49 -14.92
CA PRO A 185 23.15 -14.89 -13.56
C PRO A 185 22.05 -14.68 -12.49
N ALA A 186 22.07 -15.54 -11.47
CA ALA A 186 21.43 -15.29 -10.20
C ALA A 186 22.14 -14.13 -9.47
N PHE A 187 21.37 -13.12 -9.07
CA PHE A 187 21.87 -12.03 -8.23
C PHE A 187 22.11 -12.52 -6.79
N PRO A 188 23.13 -11.99 -6.08
CA PRO A 188 23.49 -12.44 -4.75
C PRO A 188 22.46 -12.00 -3.71
N GLU A 189 22.13 -12.93 -2.82
CA GLU A 189 21.45 -12.69 -1.55
C GLU A 189 22.35 -11.79 -0.68
N ASN A 190 22.11 -10.48 -0.72
CA ASN A 190 22.74 -9.57 0.21
C ASN A 190 22.14 -9.75 1.60
N GLN A 191 23.03 -10.07 2.53
CA GLN A 191 22.80 -10.21 3.95
C GLN A 191 21.97 -9.05 4.49
N THR A 192 20.88 -9.37 5.18
CA THR A 192 20.12 -8.47 6.04
C THR A 192 21.03 -7.84 7.09
N MET A 193 21.58 -6.66 6.79
CA MET A 193 21.89 -5.69 7.83
C MET A 193 20.57 -5.09 8.31
N LYS A 194 20.32 -5.20 9.60
CA LYS A 194 19.17 -4.61 10.31
C LYS A 194 19.29 -3.08 10.22
N GLY A 195 18.77 -2.52 9.13
CA GLY A 195 18.61 -1.09 8.94
C GLY A 195 17.61 -0.54 9.95
N GLN A 196 18.05 0.46 10.69
CA GLN A 196 17.30 1.25 11.66
C GLN A 196 15.87 1.51 11.17
N HIS A 197 14.87 1.04 11.92
CA HIS A 197 13.46 1.27 11.65
C HIS A 197 13.21 2.77 11.43
N GLN A 198 13.12 3.21 10.17
CA GLN A 198 12.47 4.46 9.87
C GLN A 198 10.99 4.25 10.15
N ALA A 199 10.50 4.84 11.24
CA ALA A 199 9.09 4.89 11.52
C ALA A 199 8.40 5.52 10.30
N ALA A 200 7.51 4.75 9.66
CA ALA A 200 6.72 5.25 8.54
C ALA A 200 6.07 6.59 8.96
N PRO A 201 6.10 7.63 8.11
CA PRO A 201 5.45 8.91 8.42
C PRO A 201 4.01 8.64 8.85
N ARG A 202 3.60 9.20 10.00
CA ARG A 202 2.29 8.93 10.63
C ARG A 202 1.17 8.98 9.58
N GLY A 203 0.54 7.83 9.31
CA GLY A 203 -0.60 7.70 8.38
C GLY A 203 -0.28 7.30 6.93
N ARG A 204 0.97 6.92 6.62
CA ARG A 204 1.34 6.32 5.32
C ARG A 204 1.19 4.79 5.38
N VAL A 205 0.37 4.21 4.50
CA VAL A 205 0.07 2.77 4.44
C VAL A 205 0.69 2.19 3.16
N LEU A 206 1.41 1.07 3.26
CA LEU A 206 1.94 0.34 2.11
C LEU A 206 0.86 -0.62 1.58
N HIS A 207 0.61 -0.56 0.28
CA HIS A 207 -0.28 -1.47 -0.44
C HIS A 207 0.56 -2.29 -1.43
N GLN A 208 0.75 -3.58 -1.12
CA GLN A 208 1.49 -4.51 -1.97
C GLN A 208 0.61 -5.14 -3.07
N GLY A 209 -0.72 -5.12 -2.91
CA GLY A 209 -1.65 -5.67 -3.89
C GLY A 209 -1.73 -4.82 -5.16
N PRO A 210 -2.01 -5.44 -6.32
CA PRO A 210 -2.19 -4.71 -7.57
C PRO A 210 -3.43 -3.82 -7.50
N LEU A 211 -3.32 -2.60 -8.01
CA LEU A 211 -4.40 -1.67 -8.20
C LEU A 211 -4.46 -1.27 -9.68
N THR A 212 -5.45 -1.79 -10.41
CA THR A 212 -5.71 -1.37 -11.79
C THR A 212 -6.60 -0.14 -11.80
N VAL A 213 -6.17 0.90 -12.52
CA VAL A 213 -6.82 2.20 -12.60
C VAL A 213 -6.80 2.76 -14.01
N LEU A 214 -7.85 3.51 -14.34
CA LEU A 214 -7.92 4.38 -15.51
C LEU A 214 -7.28 5.73 -15.18
N VAL A 215 -6.36 6.21 -16.02
CA VAL A 215 -5.73 7.52 -15.86
C VAL A 215 -6.65 8.61 -16.43
N LEU A 216 -7.05 9.57 -15.60
CA LEU A 216 -7.92 10.67 -16.01
C LEU A 216 -7.14 11.89 -16.50
N LYS A 217 -6.05 12.24 -15.80
CA LYS A 217 -5.19 13.38 -16.12
C LYS A 217 -3.85 13.27 -15.40
N ALA A 218 -2.81 13.86 -15.98
CA ALA A 218 -1.50 14.00 -15.38
C ALA A 218 -0.91 15.37 -15.71
N THR A 219 -0.13 15.94 -14.78
CA THR A 219 0.64 17.16 -15.01
C THR A 219 1.93 16.85 -15.78
N GLU A 220 2.62 17.88 -16.23
CA GLU A 220 4.00 17.75 -16.65
C GLU A 220 4.94 17.51 -15.46
N PRO A 221 6.06 16.78 -15.64
CA PRO A 221 7.02 16.56 -14.58
C PRO A 221 7.74 17.85 -14.16
N PHE A 222 7.72 18.12 -12.86
CA PHE A 222 8.35 19.28 -12.22
C PHE A 222 9.38 18.86 -11.18
N GLU A 223 10.36 19.72 -10.92
CA GLU A 223 11.39 19.48 -9.92
C GLU A 223 10.87 19.68 -8.50
N TYR A 224 11.28 18.81 -7.58
CA TYR A 224 11.05 18.93 -6.15
C TYR A 224 12.30 18.48 -5.38
N GLU A 225 12.40 18.85 -4.11
CA GLU A 225 13.55 18.50 -3.27
C GLU A 225 13.11 17.55 -2.15
N SER A 226 13.64 16.33 -2.16
CA SER A 226 13.46 15.36 -1.08
C SER A 226 14.62 15.46 -0.07
N PRO A 227 14.36 15.31 1.24
CA PRO A 227 15.42 15.25 2.24
C PRO A 227 16.43 14.13 2.01
N GLU A 228 15.98 12.99 1.48
CA GLU A 228 16.80 11.78 1.34
C GLU A 228 17.59 11.74 0.03
N GLU A 229 16.98 12.15 -1.08
CA GLU A 229 17.54 11.97 -2.43
C GLU A 229 17.86 13.30 -3.13
N GLY A 230 17.74 14.44 -2.44
CA GLY A 230 17.98 15.77 -3.01
C GLY A 230 16.97 16.16 -4.09
N ARG A 231 17.43 16.86 -5.14
CA ARG A 231 16.57 17.28 -6.25
C ARG A 231 16.16 16.11 -7.12
N ASN A 232 14.85 15.92 -7.28
CA ASN A 232 14.23 14.90 -8.10
C ASN A 232 13.09 15.50 -8.93
N ARG A 233 12.54 14.73 -9.88
CA ARG A 233 11.38 15.14 -10.67
C ARG A 233 10.18 14.25 -10.38
N MET A 234 9.02 14.86 -10.23
CA MET A 234 7.75 14.18 -10.00
C MET A 234 6.66 14.78 -10.87
N PHE A 235 5.52 14.13 -10.96
CA PHE A 235 4.29 14.73 -11.49
C PHE A 235 3.09 14.31 -10.64
N HIS A 236 2.00 15.08 -10.75
CA HIS A 236 0.72 14.69 -10.16
C HIS A 236 -0.14 14.02 -11.23
N ALA A 237 -0.92 13.03 -10.80
CA ALA A 237 -1.97 12.44 -11.63
C ALA A 237 -3.29 12.35 -10.87
N THR A 238 -4.36 12.12 -11.61
CA THR A 238 -5.65 11.70 -11.08
C THR A 238 -6.07 10.46 -11.83
N VAL A 239 -6.37 9.40 -11.09
CA VAL A 239 -6.73 8.09 -11.62
C VAL A 239 -8.05 7.64 -11.01
N ALA A 240 -8.73 6.69 -11.64
CA ALA A 240 -10.00 6.19 -11.17
C ALA A 240 -10.15 4.68 -11.35
N THR A 241 -10.96 4.13 -10.46
CA THR A 241 -11.51 2.78 -10.53
C THR A 241 -13.01 2.90 -10.83
N CYS A 242 -13.72 1.77 -10.92
CA CYS A 242 -15.17 1.78 -11.10
C CYS A 242 -15.95 2.41 -9.92
N ASN A 243 -15.35 2.55 -8.72
CA ASN A 243 -16.05 3.03 -7.53
C ASN A 243 -15.51 4.35 -6.95
N GLN A 244 -14.24 4.69 -7.20
CA GLN A 244 -13.63 5.91 -6.65
C GLN A 244 -12.51 6.46 -7.53
N PHE A 245 -12.12 7.71 -7.27
CA PHE A 245 -10.94 8.34 -7.87
C PHE A 245 -9.90 8.63 -6.80
N PHE A 246 -8.65 8.76 -7.24
CA PHE A 246 -7.52 9.10 -6.39
C PHE A 246 -6.70 10.20 -7.02
N HIS A 247 -6.19 11.11 -6.19
CA HIS A 247 -5.02 11.91 -6.55
C HIS A 247 -3.75 11.09 -6.32
N VAL A 248 -2.76 11.26 -7.19
CA VAL A 248 -1.54 10.47 -7.18
C VAL A 248 -0.32 11.39 -7.24
N LYS A 249 0.64 11.16 -6.35
CA LYS A 249 2.01 11.69 -6.44
C LYS A 249 2.88 10.64 -7.11
N VAL A 250 3.38 10.92 -8.31
CA VAL A 250 4.29 10.02 -9.00
C VAL A 250 5.70 10.56 -8.86
N LEU A 251 6.46 10.01 -7.91
CA LEU A 251 7.83 10.41 -7.55
C LEU A 251 8.89 9.79 -8.48
N ASN A 252 8.46 9.31 -9.65
CA ASN A 252 9.32 8.78 -10.70
C ASN A 252 8.86 9.33 -12.06
N SER A 253 9.56 10.36 -12.56
CA SER A 253 9.22 11.02 -13.82
C SER A 253 9.30 10.10 -15.05
N ASN A 254 10.05 8.99 -14.97
CA ASN A 254 10.19 8.05 -16.09
C ASN A 254 8.88 7.32 -16.42
N LEU A 255 7.91 7.36 -15.50
CA LEU A 255 6.60 6.75 -15.71
C LEU A 255 5.63 7.66 -16.48
N LYS A 256 6.03 8.89 -16.85
CA LYS A 256 5.14 9.90 -17.45
C LYS A 256 4.37 9.37 -18.67
N GLU A 257 5.01 8.60 -19.54
CA GLU A 257 4.38 8.02 -20.74
C GLU A 257 3.27 7.01 -20.42
N ARG A 258 3.32 6.35 -19.25
CA ARG A 258 2.27 5.44 -18.79
C ARG A 258 1.06 6.19 -18.20
N PHE A 259 1.25 7.44 -17.76
CA PHE A 259 0.20 8.28 -17.19
C PHE A 259 -0.41 9.21 -18.25
N THR A 260 -0.80 8.62 -19.38
CA THR A 260 -1.56 9.27 -20.45
C THR A 260 -3.05 9.13 -20.20
N LYS A 261 -3.84 10.14 -20.58
CA LYS A 261 -5.29 10.13 -20.40
C LYS A 261 -5.89 8.90 -21.10
N GLU A 262 -6.87 8.27 -20.45
CA GLU A 262 -7.56 7.05 -20.89
C GLU A 262 -6.71 5.78 -20.87
N ASN A 263 -5.43 5.86 -20.52
CA ASN A 263 -4.63 4.65 -20.34
C ASN A 263 -5.07 3.89 -19.07
N ILE A 264 -5.05 2.56 -19.14
CA ILE A 264 -5.33 1.67 -18.01
C ILE A 264 -4.00 1.09 -17.55
N ILE A 265 -3.68 1.32 -16.28
CA ILE A 265 -2.42 0.89 -15.67
C ILE A 265 -2.69 0.07 -14.42
N THR A 266 -1.80 -0.87 -14.13
CA THR A 266 -1.77 -1.61 -12.87
C THR A 266 -0.58 -1.15 -12.03
N VAL A 267 -0.85 -0.70 -10.81
CA VAL A 267 0.14 -0.21 -9.86
C VAL A 267 0.34 -1.23 -8.74
N LEU A 268 1.59 -1.52 -8.38
CA LEU A 268 2.01 -2.44 -7.32
C LEU A 268 2.97 -1.72 -6.38
N ASP A 269 2.97 -2.14 -5.10
CA ASP A 269 3.85 -1.62 -4.06
C ASP A 269 3.79 -0.08 -3.90
N TYR A 270 2.57 0.46 -3.92
CA TYR A 270 2.31 1.89 -3.74
C TYR A 270 1.98 2.22 -2.29
N TYR A 271 2.06 3.49 -1.94
CA TYR A 271 1.65 3.96 -0.63
C TYR A 271 0.38 4.80 -0.73
N GLU A 272 -0.43 4.80 0.33
CA GLU A 272 -1.54 5.72 0.49
C GLU A 272 -1.31 6.57 1.74
N CYS A 273 -1.49 7.88 1.62
CA CYS A 273 -1.42 8.81 2.74
C CYS A 273 -2.54 9.83 2.63
N LYS A 274 -3.48 9.78 3.59
CA LYS A 274 -4.64 10.67 3.66
C LYS A 274 -5.44 10.74 2.34
N GLY A 275 -5.71 9.58 1.73
CA GLY A 275 -6.47 9.48 0.48
C GLY A 275 -5.69 9.84 -0.79
N ILE A 276 -4.38 10.06 -0.71
CA ILE A 276 -3.51 10.31 -1.86
C ILE A 276 -2.60 9.11 -2.05
N LEU A 277 -2.58 8.58 -3.27
CA LEU A 277 -1.65 7.53 -3.67
C LEU A 277 -0.27 8.12 -3.94
N GLU A 278 0.77 7.39 -3.59
CA GLU A 278 2.15 7.76 -3.80
C GLU A 278 2.89 6.59 -4.44
N ILE A 279 3.37 6.83 -5.66
CA ILE A 279 4.12 5.88 -6.47
C ILE A 279 5.57 6.35 -6.42
N ASN A 280 6.42 5.58 -5.76
CA ASN A 280 7.82 5.90 -5.59
C ASN A 280 8.69 5.08 -6.56
N LYS A 281 10.02 5.20 -6.43
CA LYS A 281 10.98 4.45 -7.27
C LYS A 281 10.93 2.93 -7.06
N THR A 282 10.41 2.46 -5.92
CA THR A 282 10.25 1.03 -5.62
C THR A 282 8.91 0.46 -6.07
N SER A 283 7.93 1.32 -6.37
CA SER A 283 6.63 0.91 -6.91
C SER A 283 6.79 0.45 -8.36
N SER A 284 5.98 -0.54 -8.74
CA SER A 284 5.93 -1.01 -10.12
C SER A 284 4.62 -0.56 -10.77
N VAL A 285 4.70 -0.02 -11.97
CA VAL A 285 3.53 0.37 -12.77
C VAL A 285 3.61 -0.40 -14.06
N PHE A 286 2.53 -1.07 -14.47
CA PHE A 286 2.44 -1.84 -15.72
C PHE A 286 1.28 -1.32 -16.55
N GLU A 287 1.38 -1.43 -17.87
CA GLU A 287 0.22 -1.27 -18.73
C GLU A 287 -0.73 -2.46 -18.49
N ALA A 288 -2.03 -2.19 -18.48
CA ALA A 288 -3.02 -3.24 -18.30
C ALA A 288 -3.14 -4.09 -19.57
N ASP A 289 -3.77 -5.26 -19.41
CA ASP A 289 -4.10 -6.12 -20.54
C ASP A 289 -5.00 -5.35 -21.52
N PRO A 290 -4.75 -5.40 -22.86
CA PRO A 290 -5.57 -4.68 -23.85
C PRO A 290 -7.07 -5.01 -23.80
N PHE A 291 -7.45 -6.17 -23.27
CA PHE A 291 -8.84 -6.58 -23.10
C PHE A 291 -9.45 -6.14 -21.76
N GLN A 292 -8.65 -5.58 -20.85
CA GLN A 292 -9.14 -5.09 -19.58
C GLN A 292 -9.90 -3.77 -19.75
N VAL A 293 -11.18 -3.77 -19.39
CA VAL A 293 -12.03 -2.58 -19.43
C VAL A 293 -12.30 -2.10 -18.01
N ILE A 294 -12.09 -0.81 -17.76
CA ILE A 294 -12.55 -0.14 -16.55
C ILE A 294 -13.62 0.88 -16.94
N GLU A 295 -14.87 0.54 -16.67
CA GLU A 295 -15.97 1.48 -16.79
C GLU A 295 -16.02 2.37 -15.54
N VAL A 296 -15.64 3.63 -15.70
CA VAL A 296 -15.72 4.63 -14.62
C VAL A 296 -17.03 5.39 -14.75
N PRO A 297 -17.94 5.30 -13.75
CA PRO A 297 -19.14 6.11 -13.71
C PRO A 297 -18.87 7.61 -13.93
N ASN A 298 -19.72 8.26 -14.73
CA ASN A 298 -19.66 9.70 -15.01
C ASN A 298 -19.68 10.55 -13.72
N SER A 299 -20.34 10.07 -12.66
CA SER A 299 -20.34 10.74 -11.36
C SER A 299 -18.94 10.82 -10.73
N ILE A 300 -18.13 9.77 -10.86
CA ILE A 300 -16.74 9.74 -10.38
C ILE A 300 -15.87 10.67 -11.22
N MET A 301 -16.03 10.65 -12.54
CA MET A 301 -15.30 11.56 -13.44
C MET A 301 -15.61 13.03 -13.16
N LYS A 302 -16.87 13.36 -12.86
CA LYS A 302 -17.28 14.71 -12.45
C LYS A 302 -16.61 15.10 -11.13
N ARG A 303 -16.75 14.28 -10.08
CA ARG A 303 -16.12 14.54 -8.77
C ARG A 303 -14.59 14.68 -8.85
N ALA A 304 -13.91 13.89 -9.67
CA ALA A 304 -12.45 13.99 -9.87
C ALA A 304 -11.99 15.31 -10.51
N ASN A 305 -12.90 16.05 -11.14
CA ASN A 305 -12.66 17.33 -11.79
C ASN A 305 -13.26 18.52 -11.05
N GLU A 306 -14.11 18.27 -10.07
CA GLU A 306 -14.69 19.29 -9.21
C GLU A 306 -13.63 19.94 -8.32
N THR A 307 -13.82 21.24 -8.07
CA THR A 307 -13.00 21.99 -7.11
C THR A 307 -13.79 22.10 -5.81
N PRO A 308 -13.20 21.75 -4.65
CA PRO A 308 -13.87 21.89 -3.37
C PRO A 308 -14.19 23.36 -3.10
N LYS A 309 -15.40 23.63 -2.61
CA LYS A 309 -15.84 24.97 -2.22
C LYS A 309 -15.08 25.46 -0.99
N ILE A 310 -14.80 26.76 -0.94
CA ILE A 310 -14.02 27.36 0.14
C ILE A 310 -14.70 27.19 1.50
N ASP A 311 -16.02 27.36 1.61
CA ASP A 311 -16.75 27.12 2.87
C ASP A 311 -16.61 25.67 3.36
N ASN A 312 -16.58 24.70 2.44
CA ASN A 312 -16.35 23.29 2.76
C ASN A 312 -14.91 23.04 3.20
N LEU A 313 -13.92 23.76 2.67
CA LEU A 313 -12.54 23.68 3.15
C LEU A 313 -12.43 24.12 4.62
N TYR A 314 -13.18 25.14 5.06
CA TYR A 314 -13.20 25.55 6.47
C TYR A 314 -13.80 24.51 7.42
N LYS A 315 -14.60 23.58 6.91
CA LYS A 315 -15.19 22.46 7.67
C LYS A 315 -14.26 21.24 7.72
N GLN A 316 -13.18 21.21 6.93
CA GLN A 316 -12.25 20.09 6.88
C GLN A 316 -11.19 20.15 7.98
N ALA A 317 -10.69 18.98 8.36
CA ALA A 317 -9.65 18.86 9.38
C ALA A 317 -8.31 19.45 8.91
N SER A 318 -7.58 20.06 9.84
CA SER A 318 -6.19 20.47 9.62
C SER A 318 -5.34 19.28 9.19
N GLY A 319 -4.44 19.52 8.23
CA GLY A 319 -3.59 18.52 7.62
C GLY A 319 -4.22 17.80 6.41
N THR A 320 -5.45 18.12 6.02
CA THR A 320 -6.09 17.62 4.79
C THR A 320 -5.40 18.22 3.57
N PHE A 321 -5.22 17.40 2.52
CA PHE A 321 -4.65 17.84 1.26
C PHE A 321 -5.75 18.28 0.29
N VAL A 322 -5.49 19.36 -0.44
CA VAL A 322 -6.44 20.02 -1.32
C VAL A 322 -5.85 20.13 -2.72
N TYR A 323 -6.69 19.79 -3.69
CA TYR A 323 -6.50 19.99 -5.12
C TYR A 323 -7.70 20.79 -5.63
N GLY A 324 -7.48 21.70 -6.58
CA GLY A 324 -8.59 22.52 -7.08
C GLY A 324 -8.15 23.64 -7.99
N LEU A 325 -9.10 24.27 -8.67
CA LEU A 325 -8.91 25.44 -9.52
C LEU A 325 -9.66 26.63 -8.95
N PHE A 326 -8.92 27.62 -8.44
CA PHE A 326 -9.50 28.75 -7.73
C PHE A 326 -9.20 30.06 -8.44
N LEU A 327 -10.09 31.05 -8.29
CA LEU A 327 -9.85 32.41 -8.78
C LEU A 327 -8.90 33.14 -7.82
N LEU A 328 -7.90 33.83 -8.35
CA LEU A 328 -7.03 34.72 -7.57
C LEU A 328 -7.72 36.06 -7.35
N HIS A 329 -8.06 36.37 -6.10
CA HIS A 329 -8.65 37.64 -5.69
C HIS A 329 -7.59 38.70 -5.40
N GLU A 330 -6.56 38.34 -4.64
CA GLU A 330 -5.51 39.26 -4.22
C GLU A 330 -4.16 38.53 -4.07
N LYS A 331 -3.05 39.22 -4.32
CA LYS A 331 -1.69 38.73 -4.13
C LYS A 331 -0.90 39.71 -3.26
N LYS A 332 -0.41 39.24 -2.11
CA LYS A 332 0.46 40.00 -1.20
C LYS A 332 1.83 39.35 -1.10
N VAL A 333 2.86 40.07 -1.53
CA VAL A 333 4.25 39.57 -1.53
C VAL A 333 4.96 40.06 -0.27
N ASN A 334 5.41 39.12 0.56
CA ASN A 334 6.22 39.37 1.75
C ASN A 334 7.69 39.01 1.49
N ARG A 335 8.57 39.23 2.46
CA ARG A 335 10.02 38.98 2.31
C ARG A 335 10.40 37.53 1.93
N LYS A 336 9.72 36.53 2.48
CA LYS A 336 10.03 35.09 2.26
C LYS A 336 8.83 34.28 1.77
N THR A 337 7.64 34.87 1.75
CA THR A 337 6.38 34.20 1.47
C THR A 337 5.51 35.07 0.57
N THR A 338 4.56 34.46 -0.11
CA THR A 338 3.51 35.19 -0.83
C THR A 338 2.17 34.63 -0.41
N VAL A 339 1.23 35.52 -0.07
CA VAL A 339 -0.14 35.16 0.23
C VAL A 339 -0.97 35.40 -1.02
N TYR A 340 -1.54 34.33 -1.55
CA TYR A 340 -2.52 34.37 -2.63
C TYR A 340 -3.89 34.19 -2.00
N GLU A 341 -4.71 35.24 -1.98
CA GLU A 341 -6.10 35.11 -1.56
C GLU A 341 -6.91 34.56 -2.72
N ILE A 342 -7.45 33.36 -2.54
CA ILE A 342 -8.33 32.71 -3.50
C ILE A 342 -9.79 32.98 -3.15
N GLN A 343 -10.65 33.01 -4.16
CA GLN A 343 -12.08 33.29 -3.99
C GLN A 343 -12.95 32.34 -4.81
N ASP A 344 -14.12 32.02 -4.26
CA ASP A 344 -15.27 31.49 -4.98
C ASP A 344 -16.56 32.17 -4.46
N ASN A 345 -17.72 31.66 -4.89
CA ASN A 345 -19.02 32.21 -4.48
C ASN A 345 -19.38 31.92 -3.01
N THR A 346 -18.55 31.17 -2.28
CA THR A 346 -18.78 30.77 -0.88
C THR A 346 -17.83 31.46 0.10
N GLY A 347 -16.78 32.13 -0.38
CA GLY A 347 -15.90 32.95 0.46
C GLY A 347 -14.50 33.15 -0.13
N THR A 348 -13.56 33.53 0.74
CA THR A 348 -12.13 33.62 0.41
C THR A 348 -11.29 32.75 1.35
N MET A 349 -10.10 32.36 0.88
CA MET A 349 -9.11 31.62 1.67
C MET A 349 -7.69 32.06 1.30
N GLU A 350 -6.80 32.10 2.29
CA GLU A 350 -5.39 32.41 2.07
C GLU A 350 -4.61 31.15 1.68
N VAL A 351 -3.84 31.25 0.60
CA VAL A 351 -2.85 30.26 0.18
C VAL A 351 -1.46 30.85 0.38
N VAL A 352 -0.67 30.24 1.27
CA VAL A 352 0.70 30.66 1.57
C VAL A 352 1.67 29.89 0.68
N GLY A 353 2.29 30.60 -0.26
CA GLY A 353 3.38 30.11 -1.09
C GLY A 353 4.74 30.50 -0.53
N THR A 354 5.64 29.52 -0.44
CA THR A 354 7.03 29.66 -0.04
C THR A 354 7.95 29.11 -1.14
N GLU A 355 9.23 29.41 -1.07
CA GLU A 355 10.26 28.84 -1.97
C GLU A 355 9.87 29.00 -3.45
N ARG A 356 9.74 27.90 -4.20
CA ARG A 356 9.34 27.91 -5.62
C ARG A 356 7.96 28.54 -5.89
N TRP A 357 7.11 28.61 -4.86
CA TRP A 357 5.79 29.24 -4.92
C TRP A 357 5.77 30.66 -4.38
N HIS A 358 6.93 31.20 -3.99
CA HIS A 358 7.08 32.61 -3.65
C HIS A 358 7.07 33.46 -4.94
N ASN A 359 6.29 34.54 -4.92
CA ASN A 359 6.22 35.57 -5.95
C ASN A 359 6.06 35.06 -7.40
N ILE A 360 5.26 34.03 -7.63
CA ILE A 360 5.02 33.52 -8.99
C ILE A 360 4.27 34.55 -9.85
N LYS A 361 4.46 34.50 -11.18
CA LYS A 361 3.84 35.42 -12.14
C LYS A 361 2.33 35.18 -12.29
N CYS A 362 1.53 35.83 -11.47
CA CYS A 362 0.07 35.83 -11.52
C CYS A 362 -0.50 37.21 -11.14
N GLU A 363 -1.66 37.53 -11.69
CA GLU A 363 -2.39 38.79 -11.50
C GLU A 363 -3.81 38.50 -10.97
N LYS A 364 -4.43 39.47 -10.31
CA LYS A 364 -5.84 39.39 -9.90
C LYS A 364 -6.71 39.02 -11.11
N GLY A 365 -7.60 38.04 -10.92
CA GLY A 365 -8.44 37.49 -11.98
C GLY A 365 -7.87 36.26 -12.69
N ASP A 366 -6.56 35.99 -12.58
CA ASP A 366 -5.98 34.71 -12.99
C ASP A 366 -6.59 33.57 -12.17
N LYS A 367 -6.55 32.33 -12.69
CA LYS A 367 -6.93 31.14 -11.92
C LYS A 367 -5.69 30.36 -11.50
N LEU A 368 -5.67 29.92 -10.25
CA LEU A 368 -4.62 29.09 -9.69
C LEU A 368 -5.13 27.65 -9.57
N ARG A 369 -4.55 26.73 -10.35
CA ARG A 369 -4.75 25.30 -10.13
C ARG A 369 -3.74 24.82 -9.10
N LEU A 370 -4.24 24.49 -7.92
CA LEU A 370 -3.47 24.00 -6.79
C LEU A 370 -3.45 22.48 -6.79
N PHE A 371 -2.27 21.92 -6.54
CA PHE A 371 -2.07 20.48 -6.38
C PHE A 371 -1.37 20.21 -5.05
N CYS A 372 -1.91 19.29 -4.25
CA CYS A 372 -1.32 18.84 -2.99
C CYS A 372 -0.98 19.98 -2.00
N PHE A 373 -1.87 20.98 -1.86
CA PHE A 373 -1.74 21.99 -0.80
C PHE A 373 -2.33 21.47 0.49
N GLN A 374 -1.75 21.80 1.64
CA GLN A 374 -2.22 21.29 2.93
C GLN A 374 -2.94 22.38 3.72
N LEU A 375 -4.14 22.06 4.21
CA LEU A 375 -4.85 22.90 5.18
C LEU A 375 -4.08 22.92 6.49
N LYS A 376 -3.79 24.10 7.04
CA LYS A 376 -3.15 24.29 8.33
C LYS A 376 -3.77 25.47 9.07
N THR A 377 -3.98 25.32 10.36
CA THR A 377 -4.36 26.43 11.23
C THR A 377 -3.09 27.21 11.59
N ILE A 378 -3.03 28.47 11.16
CA ILE A 378 -1.94 29.40 11.42
C ILE A 378 -2.58 30.68 11.95
N ASP A 379 -2.13 31.15 13.11
CA ASP A 379 -2.69 32.34 13.78
C ASP A 379 -4.22 32.25 13.94
N GLN A 380 -4.70 31.09 14.40
CA GLN A 380 -6.13 30.77 14.57
C GLN A 380 -6.98 30.80 13.28
N LYS A 381 -6.37 31.05 12.11
CA LYS A 381 -7.04 31.03 10.80
C LYS A 381 -6.63 29.79 10.01
N LEU A 382 -7.60 29.12 9.39
CA LEU A 382 -7.30 28.02 8.48
C LEU A 382 -6.80 28.57 7.15
N LYS A 383 -5.60 28.13 6.73
CA LYS A 383 -4.94 28.55 5.50
C LYS A 383 -4.49 27.33 4.71
N LEU A 384 -4.32 27.48 3.40
CA LEU A 384 -3.62 26.49 2.57
C LEU A 384 -2.13 26.81 2.57
N THR A 385 -1.30 25.78 2.74
CA THR A 385 0.16 25.92 2.76
C THR A 385 0.78 24.96 1.76
N CYS A 386 1.82 25.40 1.05
CA CYS A 386 2.61 24.50 0.24
C CYS A 386 3.51 23.61 1.11
N GLY A 387 3.73 22.39 0.64
CA GLY A 387 4.78 21.48 1.08
C GLY A 387 5.63 21.03 -0.11
N THR A 388 6.51 20.07 0.14
CA THR A 388 7.50 19.54 -0.81
C THR A 388 6.91 19.15 -2.17
N HIS A 389 5.74 18.51 -2.17
CA HIS A 389 5.09 18.00 -3.37
C HIS A 389 3.99 18.94 -3.92
N SER A 390 3.80 20.15 -3.38
CA SER A 390 2.71 21.04 -3.83
C SER A 390 3.01 21.67 -5.18
N PHE A 391 2.06 21.75 -6.11
CA PHE A 391 2.26 22.38 -7.42
C PHE A 391 1.22 23.47 -7.71
N ILE A 392 1.63 24.59 -8.32
CA ILE A 392 0.72 25.63 -8.81
C ILE A 392 0.87 25.75 -10.32
N GLN A 393 -0.25 25.59 -11.02
CA GLN A 393 -0.37 25.96 -12.44
C GLN A 393 -1.24 27.23 -12.55
N VAL A 394 -0.67 28.28 -13.13
CA VAL A 394 -1.36 29.56 -13.35
C VAL A 394 -2.08 29.53 -14.70
N ILE A 395 -3.37 29.84 -14.70
CA ILE A 395 -4.18 29.98 -15.91
C ILE A 395 -4.53 31.46 -16.05
N LYS A 396 -4.02 32.09 -17.10
CA LYS A 396 -4.19 33.53 -17.31
C LYS A 396 -5.65 33.89 -17.61
N ALA A 397 -6.12 34.97 -17.01
CA ALA A 397 -7.39 35.57 -17.41
C ALA A 397 -7.33 35.99 -18.88
N ARG A 398 -8.41 35.75 -19.64
CA ARG A 398 -8.52 36.32 -20.99
C ARG A 398 -8.64 37.83 -20.84
N LYS A 399 -7.62 38.57 -21.30
CA LYS A 399 -7.72 40.04 -21.44
C LYS A 399 -8.61 40.30 -22.66
N ASN A 400 -9.86 40.68 -22.45
CA ASN A 400 -10.68 41.21 -23.52
C ASN A 400 -10.04 42.54 -23.96
N LYS A 401 -9.64 42.67 -25.23
CA LYS A 401 -9.30 43.96 -25.85
C LYS A 401 -10.57 44.81 -25.97
N LYS A 402 -11.13 45.28 -24.87
CA LYS A 402 -12.16 46.32 -24.83
C LYS A 402 -11.97 47.11 -23.54
N GLU A 403 -11.13 48.12 -23.64
CA GLU A 403 -11.15 49.40 -22.90
C GLU A 403 -9.76 50.03 -22.98
N GLN A 404 -9.47 50.58 -24.15
CA GLN A 404 -8.50 51.66 -24.30
C GLN A 404 -9.02 52.65 -25.35
N VAL A 405 -10.31 52.97 -25.29
CA VAL A 405 -10.90 54.13 -25.98
C VAL A 405 -12.00 54.65 -25.07
N GLY A 406 -11.68 55.65 -24.26
CA GLY A 406 -12.63 56.28 -23.37
C GLY A 406 -11.91 56.85 -22.17
N LEU A 407 -11.86 58.17 -22.09
CA LEU A 407 -11.19 59.01 -21.08
C LEU A 407 -9.74 59.35 -21.38
N ASN A 408 -9.53 60.15 -22.43
CA ASN A 408 -8.62 61.28 -22.28
C ASN A 408 -9.30 62.53 -22.86
N LEU A 409 -10.00 63.27 -22.00
CA LEU A 409 -10.60 64.56 -22.30
C LEU A 409 -10.21 65.51 -21.16
N LYS A 410 -9.39 66.50 -21.53
CA LYS A 410 -8.85 67.66 -20.78
C LYS A 410 -7.74 67.30 -19.76
N ALA A 411 -6.55 67.88 -19.79
CA ALA A 411 -6.02 69.12 -20.37
C ALA A 411 -4.57 68.84 -20.85
N GLU A 412 -4.01 69.50 -21.87
CA GLU A 412 -3.45 70.85 -21.77
C GLU A 412 -3.37 71.53 -23.15
N PHE A 413 -3.38 72.85 -23.09
CA PHE A 413 -3.41 73.81 -24.18
C PHE A 413 -1.97 74.25 -24.51
N ASP A 414 -1.74 74.61 -25.77
CA ASP A 414 -0.59 75.30 -26.37
C ASP A 414 0.80 74.63 -26.42
N ALA A 415 1.23 74.26 -27.63
CA ALA A 415 2.26 75.01 -28.37
C ALA A 415 2.47 74.43 -29.79
N MET A 416 2.61 75.37 -30.73
CA MET A 416 2.91 75.26 -32.16
C MET A 416 4.02 74.26 -32.54
N ASP A 417 3.86 73.52 -33.64
CA ASP A 417 4.47 73.86 -34.95
C ASP A 417 4.28 72.74 -36.01
N TYR A 418 4.03 73.19 -37.23
CA TYR A 418 3.86 72.47 -38.52
C TYR A 418 5.15 71.72 -39.00
N PRO A 419 5.18 71.01 -40.15
CA PRO A 419 4.13 70.67 -41.14
C PRO A 419 4.08 69.16 -41.57
N PRO A 420 3.07 68.77 -42.37
CA PRO A 420 2.99 67.48 -43.06
C PRO A 420 3.48 67.58 -44.53
N ASP A 421 4.11 66.53 -45.05
CA ASP A 421 3.98 66.11 -46.46
C ASP A 421 4.85 64.88 -46.78
N GLN A 422 4.23 63.80 -47.23
CA GLN A 422 4.43 63.24 -48.59
C GLN A 422 3.67 61.93 -48.79
N PHE A 423 2.53 62.08 -49.47
CA PHE A 423 2.22 61.46 -50.76
C PHE A 423 2.39 59.94 -50.99
N MET A 424 1.23 59.36 -51.33
CA MET A 424 0.96 58.46 -52.47
C MET A 424 1.44 57.01 -52.44
N GLY A 425 0.48 56.12 -52.68
CA GLY A 425 0.73 54.75 -53.13
C GLY A 425 -0.55 53.94 -53.21
N PHE A 426 -1.39 54.25 -54.20
CA PHE A 426 -2.65 53.59 -54.52
C PHE A 426 -2.53 52.11 -54.91
N ASN A 427 -3.67 51.41 -54.76
CA ASN A 427 -4.13 50.21 -55.48
C ASN A 427 -3.49 48.86 -55.06
N SER A 428 -4.20 47.73 -54.96
CA SER A 428 -5.47 47.31 -55.57
C SER A 428 -6.04 46.08 -54.85
N ASP A 429 -7.35 46.08 -54.65
CA ASP A 429 -8.31 45.02 -55.01
C ASP A 429 -8.09 43.52 -54.71
N ILE A 430 -9.11 43.01 -53.98
CA ILE A 430 -9.94 41.82 -54.27
C ILE A 430 -9.27 40.43 -54.18
N LYS A 431 -9.66 39.63 -53.18
CA LYS A 431 -10.58 38.47 -53.31
C LYS A 431 -10.70 37.68 -52.00
N THR A 432 -11.91 37.68 -51.48
CA THR A 432 -12.48 36.60 -50.67
C THR A 432 -12.67 35.36 -51.53
N GLU A 433 -12.22 34.21 -51.03
CA GLU A 433 -12.83 32.92 -51.34
C GLU A 433 -12.58 31.98 -50.15
N ASP A 434 -13.67 31.60 -49.50
CA ASP A 434 -13.75 30.49 -48.55
C ASP A 434 -13.38 29.18 -49.26
N PHE A 435 -12.86 28.19 -48.53
CA PHE A 435 -13.47 26.85 -48.42
C PHE A 435 -12.62 25.89 -47.56
N TYR A 436 -13.35 25.24 -46.64
CA TYR A 436 -13.08 24.07 -45.77
C TYR A 436 -12.30 24.25 -44.46
#